data_AF-A0A6I4NBJ3-F1
#
_entry.id   AF-A0A6I4NBJ3-F1
#
_cell.length_a   1.000
_cell.length_b   1.000
_cell.length_c   1.000
_cell.angle_alpha   90.00
_cell.angle_beta   90.00
_cell.angle_gamma   90.00
#
_symmetry.space_group_name_H-M   'P 1'
#
loop_
_entity.id
_entity.type
_entity.pdbx_description
1 polymer ?
#
loop_
_entity_poly.entity_id
_entity_poly.type
_entity_poly.pdbx_seq_one_letter_code
_entity_poly.pdbx_strand_id
1 'polypeptide(L)'
;MFTSTVGTQLDATSVRREFRRVLGQVKAQGVEIQPHEWTTRETRTSFVSILSDNGVPIEEISRLVGHSSQVTTETVYRKQLRPVIQTGATVMDDIFGLPLEP
;
A
#
# COMPACT_ATOMS: atom_id res chain seq x y z
N MET A 1 -2.54 4.29 -11.73
CA MET A 1 -2.67 5.74 -12.02
C MET A 1 -3.96 6.20 -11.39
N PHE A 2 -3.99 7.33 -10.66
CA PHE A 2 -5.22 7.86 -10.07
C PHE A 2 -5.85 8.88 -11.00
N THR A 3 -7.05 8.59 -11.50
CA THR A 3 -7.78 9.46 -12.43
C THR A 3 -8.94 10.16 -11.75
N SER A 4 -9.23 11.37 -12.21
CA SER A 4 -10.51 12.02 -11.95
C SER A 4 -11.64 11.30 -12.67
N THR A 5 -12.88 11.65 -12.34
CA THR A 5 -14.08 11.13 -13.02
C THR A 5 -14.14 11.49 -14.50
N VAL A 6 -13.40 12.53 -14.92
CA VAL A 6 -13.28 12.94 -16.33
C VAL A 6 -12.02 12.39 -17.02
N GLY A 7 -11.33 11.43 -16.38
CA GLY A 7 -10.22 10.68 -16.98
C GLY A 7 -8.86 11.38 -16.94
N THR A 8 -8.74 12.51 -16.25
CA THR A 8 -7.47 13.23 -16.10
C THR A 8 -6.68 12.73 -14.89
N GLN A 9 -5.35 12.71 -14.99
CA GLN A 9 -4.50 12.33 -13.87
C GLN A 9 -4.66 13.33 -12.71
N LEU A 10 -4.83 12.82 -11.49
CA LEU A 10 -4.89 13.65 -10.30
C LEU A 10 -3.49 14.14 -9.89
N ASP A 11 -3.40 15.41 -9.51
CA ASP A 11 -2.25 15.95 -8.80
C ASP A 11 -2.23 15.50 -7.31
N ALA A 12 -1.11 15.72 -6.62
CA ALA A 12 -0.94 15.28 -5.24
C ALA A 12 -1.95 15.90 -4.25
N THR A 13 -2.38 17.13 -4.47
CA THR A 13 -3.38 17.81 -3.64
C THR A 13 -4.75 17.18 -3.84
N SER A 14 -5.12 16.93 -5.10
CA SER A 14 -6.36 16.26 -5.45
C SER A 14 -6.41 14.83 -4.92
N VAL A 15 -5.31 14.06 -5.01
CA VAL A 15 -5.22 12.73 -4.38
C VAL A 15 -5.44 12.79 -2.88
N ARG A 16 -4.79 13.73 -2.17
CA ARG A 16 -5.00 13.89 -0.72
C ARG A 16 -6.44 14.25 -0.36
N ARG A 17 -7.08 15.09 -1.16
CA ARG A 17 -8.49 15.47 -0.96
C ARG A 17 -9.41 14.25 -1.11
N GLU A 18 -9.26 13.49 -2.19
CA GLU A 18 -10.07 12.28 -2.39
C GLU A 18 -9.78 11.21 -1.32
N PHE A 19 -8.52 11.06 -0.89
CA PHE A 19 -8.16 10.17 0.21
C PHE A 19 -8.92 10.52 1.51
N ARG A 20 -8.94 11.80 1.90
CA ARG A 20 -9.71 12.24 3.08
C ARG A 20 -11.21 12.03 2.93
N ARG A 21 -11.74 12.21 1.71
CA ARG A 21 -13.14 11.93 1.41
C ARG A 21 -13.48 10.46 1.67
N VAL A 22 -12.63 9.55 1.20
CA VAL A 22 -12.78 8.11 1.45
C VAL A 22 -12.69 7.80 2.94
N LEU A 23 -11.72 8.35 3.66
CA LEU A 23 -11.59 8.16 5.11
C LEU A 23 -12.84 8.61 5.87
N GLY A 24 -13.47 9.72 5.48
CA GLY A 24 -14.71 10.19 6.09
C GLY A 24 -15.93 9.30 5.83
N GLN A 25 -15.83 8.33 4.92
CA GLN A 25 -16.88 7.34 4.65
C GLN A 25 -16.66 6.01 5.37
N VAL A 26 -15.47 5.78 5.94
CA VAL A 26 -15.15 4.53 6.63
C VAL A 26 -15.94 4.46 7.94
N LYS A 27 -16.69 3.36 8.10
CA LYS A 27 -17.39 3.02 9.35
C LYS A 27 -16.77 1.77 9.94
N ALA A 28 -15.85 1.95 10.87
CA ALA A 28 -15.26 0.88 11.65
C ALA A 28 -15.83 0.91 13.07
N GLN A 29 -16.32 -0.24 13.56
CA GLN A 29 -16.88 -0.31 14.92
C GLN A 29 -15.79 0.00 15.95
N GLY A 30 -16.05 0.95 16.85
CA GLY A 30 -15.12 1.33 17.91
C GLY A 30 -13.92 2.17 17.47
N VAL A 31 -13.86 2.61 16.20
CA VAL A 31 -12.77 3.45 15.69
C VAL A 31 -13.35 4.71 15.06
N GLU A 32 -13.07 5.85 15.67
CA GLU A 32 -13.35 7.16 15.09
C GLU A 32 -12.17 7.57 14.19
N ILE A 33 -12.44 7.75 12.90
CA ILE A 33 -11.43 8.20 11.94
C ILE A 33 -11.63 9.69 11.70
N GLN A 34 -10.62 10.49 12.06
CA GLN A 34 -10.56 11.92 11.80
C GLN A 34 -9.75 12.18 10.52
N PRO A 35 -10.38 12.40 9.34
CA PRO A 35 -9.66 12.37 8.06
C PRO A 35 -8.53 13.40 7.93
N HIS A 36 -8.62 14.51 8.65
CA HIS A 36 -7.63 15.58 8.60
C HIS A 36 -6.36 15.27 9.40
N GLU A 37 -6.42 14.37 10.38
CA GLU A 37 -5.27 13.92 11.17
C GLU A 37 -4.45 12.87 10.42
N TRP A 38 -5.05 12.22 9.43
CA TRP A 38 -4.38 11.21 8.62
C TRP A 38 -3.55 11.85 7.50
N THR A 39 -2.32 11.35 7.35
CA THR A 39 -1.46 11.64 6.19
C THR A 39 -1.35 10.41 5.29
N THR A 40 -1.07 10.61 4.01
CA THR A 40 -0.82 9.50 3.07
C THR A 40 0.43 8.69 3.41
N ARG A 41 1.27 9.18 4.34
CA ARG A 41 2.42 8.42 4.86
C ARG A 41 1.97 7.26 5.74
N GLU A 42 0.87 7.44 6.47
CA GLU A 42 0.35 6.41 7.37
C GLU A 42 -0.01 5.14 6.61
N THR A 43 -0.47 5.24 5.35
CA THR A 43 -0.76 4.05 4.53
C THR A 43 0.48 3.25 4.19
N ARG A 44 1.65 3.89 4.03
CA ARG A 44 2.94 3.19 3.85
C ARG A 44 3.34 2.48 5.14
N THR A 45 3.14 3.13 6.29
CA THR A 45 3.40 2.51 7.59
C THR A 45 2.51 1.29 7.81
N SER A 46 1.20 1.42 7.59
CA SER A 46 0.25 0.31 7.68
C SER A 46 0.63 -0.84 6.76
N PHE A 47 1.02 -0.58 5.51
CA PHE A 47 1.49 -1.60 4.57
C PHE A 47 2.67 -2.41 5.13
N VAL A 48 3.68 -1.73 5.69
CA VAL A 48 4.83 -2.40 6.33
C VAL A 48 4.39 -3.25 7.52
N SER A 49 3.53 -2.70 8.39
CA SER A 49 3.04 -3.42 9.58
C SER A 49 2.24 -4.66 9.21
N ILE A 50 1.32 -4.57 8.25
CA ILE A 50 0.48 -5.68 7.80
C ILE A 50 1.34 -6.81 7.21
N LEU A 51 2.29 -6.49 6.33
CA LEU A 51 3.17 -7.51 5.75
C LEU A 51 4.09 -8.15 6.79
N SER A 52 4.60 -7.36 7.73
CA SER A 52 5.44 -7.87 8.82
C SER A 52 4.66 -8.80 9.75
N ASP A 53 3.41 -8.46 10.08
CA ASP A 53 2.53 -9.27 10.93
C ASP A 53 2.17 -10.61 10.25
N ASN A 54 2.13 -10.63 8.91
CA ASN A 54 1.89 -11.82 8.10
C ASN A 54 3.19 -12.56 7.70
N GLY A 55 4.31 -12.26 8.35
CA GLY A 55 5.54 -13.04 8.22
C GLY A 55 6.35 -12.81 6.94
N VAL A 56 6.08 -11.72 6.20
CA VAL A 56 6.88 -11.36 5.02
C VAL A 56 8.26 -10.87 5.47
N PRO A 57 9.37 -11.38 4.89
CA PRO A 57 10.72 -10.95 5.26
C PRO A 57 10.95 -9.45 5.10
N ILE A 58 11.70 -8.82 6.02
CA ILE A 58 11.94 -7.38 6.02
C ILE A 58 12.69 -6.91 4.77
N GLU A 59 13.52 -7.77 4.17
CA GLU A 59 14.23 -7.49 2.93
C GLU A 59 13.26 -7.41 1.74
N GLU A 60 12.21 -8.24 1.73
CA GLU A 60 11.14 -8.18 0.73
C GLU A 60 10.29 -6.93 0.90
N ILE A 61 9.89 -6.62 2.14
CA ILE A 61 9.14 -5.41 2.46
C ILE A 61 9.94 -4.16 2.07
N SER A 62 11.24 -4.12 2.36
CA SER A 62 12.14 -3.01 2.02
C SER A 62 12.21 -2.76 0.51
N ARG A 63 12.23 -3.84 -0.28
CA ARG A 63 12.17 -3.75 -1.75
C ARG A 63 10.81 -3.24 -2.23
N LEU A 64 9.71 -3.70 -1.63
CA LEU A 64 8.35 -3.26 -1.98
C LEU A 64 8.12 -1.77 -1.73
N VAL A 65 8.64 -1.22 -0.63
CA VAL A 65 8.51 0.22 -0.31
C VAL A 65 9.55 1.10 -1.00
N GLY A 66 10.44 0.50 -1.80
CA GLY A 66 11.46 1.21 -2.58
C GLY A 66 12.59 1.78 -1.72
N HIS A 67 12.92 1.16 -0.59
CA HIS A 67 14.12 1.52 0.16
C HIS A 67 15.36 0.97 -0.56
N SER A 68 16.25 1.87 -0.98
CA SER A 68 17.46 1.55 -1.77
C SER A 68 18.66 1.10 -0.93
N SER A 69 18.49 0.64 0.32
CA SER A 69 19.64 0.20 1.12
C SER A 69 19.32 -0.90 2.15
N GLN A 70 19.72 -2.13 1.83
CA GLN A 70 20.79 -2.81 2.55
C GLN A 70 21.73 -3.36 1.47
N VAL A 71 22.92 -2.78 1.35
CA VAL A 71 23.93 -3.13 0.34
C VAL A 71 24.25 -4.61 0.46
N THR A 72 23.95 -5.41 -0.59
CA THR A 72 24.85 -6.37 -1.28
C THR A 72 24.11 -7.02 -2.47
N THR A 73 24.68 -6.87 -3.68
CA THR A 73 24.36 -7.60 -4.92
C THR A 73 23.08 -7.26 -5.72
N GLU A 74 22.84 -5.97 -5.97
CA GLU A 74 21.71 -5.48 -6.79
C GLU A 74 21.71 -6.02 -8.25
N THR A 75 22.88 -6.32 -8.82
CA THR A 75 23.01 -6.79 -10.21
C THR A 75 22.57 -8.25 -10.40
N VAL A 76 22.70 -9.10 -9.37
CA VAL A 76 22.23 -10.50 -9.41
C VAL A 76 20.74 -10.57 -9.06
N TYR A 77 20.27 -9.72 -8.15
CA TYR A 77 18.87 -9.71 -7.69
C TYR A 77 17.87 -9.07 -8.64
N ARG A 78 18.27 -8.21 -9.59
CA ARG A 78 17.34 -7.55 -10.54
C ARG A 78 16.51 -8.54 -11.37
N LYS A 79 17.01 -9.76 -11.61
CA LYS A 79 16.23 -10.85 -12.24
C LYS A 79 15.17 -11.48 -11.31
N GLN A 80 15.38 -11.45 -10.00
CA GLN A 80 14.47 -11.96 -8.96
C GLN A 80 13.52 -10.88 -8.37
N LEU A 81 13.61 -9.62 -8.79
CA LEU A 81 12.67 -8.58 -8.32
C LEU A 81 11.25 -8.75 -8.88
N ARG A 82 11.08 -9.42 -10.02
CA ARG A 82 9.75 -9.72 -10.57
C ARG A 82 8.88 -10.56 -9.60
N PRO A 83 9.38 -11.62 -8.94
CA PRO A 83 8.56 -12.35 -7.97
C PRO A 83 8.14 -11.53 -6.74
N VAL A 84 8.93 -10.56 -6.28
CA VAL A 84 8.63 -9.86 -5.01
C VAL A 84 7.39 -8.97 -5.09
N ILE A 85 7.19 -8.25 -6.21
CA ILE A 85 5.97 -7.44 -6.41
C ILE A 85 4.73 -8.34 -6.41
N GLN A 86 4.85 -9.54 -7.00
CA GLN A 86 3.79 -10.51 -7.02
C GLN A 86 3.51 -11.08 -5.63
N THR A 87 4.55 -11.37 -4.82
CA THR A 87 4.39 -11.80 -3.42
C THR A 87 3.62 -10.76 -2.61
N GLY A 88 3.99 -9.48 -2.70
CA GLY A 88 3.28 -8.41 -1.98
C GLY A 88 1.82 -8.28 -2.40
N ALA A 89 1.52 -8.40 -3.70
CA ALA A 89 0.16 -8.38 -4.21
C ALA A 89 -0.65 -9.59 -3.74
N THR A 90 -0.10 -10.80 -3.83
CA THR A 90 -0.76 -12.03 -3.38
C THR A 90 -1.08 -12.01 -1.89
N VAL A 91 -0.13 -11.60 -1.04
CA VAL A 91 -0.37 -11.50 0.41
C VAL A 91 -1.44 -10.45 0.71
N MET A 92 -1.43 -9.30 0.03
CA MET A 92 -2.47 -8.28 0.23
C MET A 92 -3.85 -8.75 -0.25
N ASP A 93 -3.91 -9.52 -1.34
CA ASP A 93 -5.15 -10.14 -1.83
C ASP A 93 -5.65 -11.22 -0.86
N ASP A 94 -4.76 -12.01 -0.25
CA ASP A 94 -5.14 -12.99 0.77
C ASP A 94 -5.67 -12.31 2.06
N ILE A 95 -5.11 -11.15 2.43
CA ILE A 95 -5.49 -10.41 3.65
C ILE A 95 -6.78 -9.61 3.45
N PHE A 96 -6.93 -8.94 2.30
CA PHE A 96 -8.01 -7.98 2.03
C PHE A 96 -9.03 -8.46 0.98
N GLY A 97 -8.82 -9.62 0.36
CA GLY A 97 -9.74 -10.20 -0.60
C GLY A 97 -11.11 -10.45 0.03
N LEU A 98 -12.13 -9.78 -0.50
CA LEU A 98 -13.51 -10.13 -0.23
C LEU A 98 -13.85 -11.46 -0.93
N PRO A 99 -14.78 -12.28 -0.42
CA PRO A 99 -15.37 -13.34 -1.22
C PRO A 99 -15.98 -12.68 -2.47
N LEU A 100 -15.54 -13.11 -3.64
CA LEU A 100 -16.26 -12.86 -4.88
C LEU A 100 -17.59 -13.62 -4.77
N GLU A 101 -18.60 -13.01 -4.16
CA GLU A 101 -19.97 -13.48 -4.33
C GLU A 101 -20.37 -13.24 -5.81
N PRO A 102 -21.01 -14.24 -6.45
CA PRO A 102 -21.26 -14.27 -7.90
C PRO A 102 -22.23 -13.21 -8.41
#